data_AF-Q75TE1-F1
#
_entry.id   AF-Q75TE1-F1
#
_cell.length_a   1.000
_cell.length_b   1.000
_cell.length_c   1.000
_cell.angle_alpha   90.00
_cell.angle_beta   90.00
_cell.angle_gamma   90.00
#
_symmetry.space_group_name_H-M   'P 1'
#
loop_
_entity.id
_entity.type
_entity.pdbx_description
1 polymer ?
#
loop_
_entity_poly.entity_id
_entity_poly.type
_entity_poly.pdbx_seq_one_letter_code
_entity_poly.pdbx_strand_id
1 'polypeptide(L)'
;MAKRYENLDGVSTHKTWADFRRWQRERKQKQKDLSYVVPHVSPPQYERLQEPNGRPQLCWVGHSTFVVQLNGITIVTDPVWANWMGAAKRLTAPGVPLDKMPPVDVVLISHGHYDHLHFGSLRRLKGDPHVFVPVGLGRLFRRRGYRHVTELSWWETAVFRDVSLTFVPSQHWTRRTLWDTNTSHWGGWVITSNGAPTIYFAGDSGYFRGFRDIGERFSIDYALLPIGAYEPEWFMGPQHTTPEEAVQAFLDCRARLFVPMHYGAFRLADDTPKEALDRLWAEWRRRGLEDDRLLCLKLGEVIDAAQALTALSQFDNTFSQTGAITMVKQARQKE
;
A
#
# COMPACT_ATOMS: atom_id res chain seq x y z
N MET A 1 6.94 -32.76 1.52
CA MET A 1 5.80 -31.81 1.55
C MET A 1 6.28 -30.43 1.12
N ALA A 2 5.44 -29.61 0.48
CA ALA A 2 5.81 -28.22 0.20
C ALA A 2 5.96 -27.44 1.51
N LYS A 3 6.99 -26.59 1.63
CA LYS A 3 7.18 -25.68 2.77
C LYS A 3 5.93 -24.80 2.93
N ARG A 4 5.45 -24.66 4.16
CA ARG A 4 4.36 -23.74 4.51
C ARG A 4 4.95 -22.60 5.34
N TYR A 5 4.50 -21.39 5.04
CA TYR A 5 4.90 -20.18 5.74
C TYR A 5 3.83 -19.76 6.76
N GLU A 6 4.25 -19.03 7.78
CA GLU A 6 3.41 -18.63 8.91
C GLU A 6 3.63 -17.15 9.24
N ASN A 7 2.67 -16.57 9.97
CA ASN A 7 2.77 -15.18 10.43
C ASN A 7 3.85 -15.03 11.51
N LEU A 8 4.43 -13.83 11.61
CA LEU A 8 5.51 -13.52 12.55
C LEU A 8 5.17 -13.89 14.00
N ASP A 9 3.91 -13.67 14.40
CA ASP A 9 3.42 -13.91 15.76
C ASP A 9 2.59 -15.20 15.88
N GLY A 10 2.66 -16.10 14.90
CA GLY A 10 1.89 -17.34 14.88
C GLY A 10 0.37 -17.15 14.76
N VAL A 11 -0.09 -15.93 14.44
CA VAL A 11 -1.52 -15.63 14.26
C VAL A 11 -2.09 -16.45 13.10
N SER A 12 -3.09 -17.27 13.40
CA SER A 12 -3.77 -18.09 12.41
C SER A 12 -4.83 -17.30 11.65
N THR A 13 -4.75 -17.35 10.32
CA THR A 13 -5.78 -16.83 9.40
C THR A 13 -6.73 -17.92 8.91
N HIS A 14 -6.63 -19.14 9.45
CA HIS A 14 -7.49 -20.25 9.04
C HIS A 14 -8.95 -19.99 9.41
N LYS A 15 -9.85 -20.16 8.44
CA LYS A 15 -11.30 -19.97 8.60
C LYS A 15 -12.04 -21.28 8.38
N THR A 16 -13.01 -21.57 9.23
CA THR A 16 -13.85 -22.76 9.10
C THR A 16 -15.00 -22.53 8.11
N TRP A 17 -15.60 -23.62 7.61
CA TRP A 17 -16.84 -23.54 6.84
C TRP A 17 -18.01 -22.96 7.64
N ALA A 18 -18.02 -23.11 8.97
CA ALA A 18 -19.01 -22.49 9.83
C ALA A 18 -18.87 -20.96 9.84
N ASP A 19 -17.64 -20.45 9.93
CA ASP A 19 -17.33 -19.03 9.83
C ASP A 19 -17.77 -18.45 8.50
N PHE A 20 -17.43 -19.11 7.39
CA PHE A 20 -17.84 -18.66 6.07
C PHE A 20 -19.36 -18.58 5.92
N ARG A 21 -20.10 -19.60 6.40
CA ARG A 21 -21.57 -19.58 6.39
C ARG A 21 -22.16 -18.49 7.28
N ARG A 22 -21.55 -18.22 8.43
CA ARG A 22 -21.94 -17.10 9.31
C ARG A 22 -21.79 -15.78 8.57
N TRP A 23 -20.63 -15.51 7.98
CA TRP A 23 -20.39 -14.31 7.20
C TRP A 23 -21.39 -14.14 6.05
N GLN A 24 -21.64 -15.19 5.25
CA GLN A 24 -22.62 -15.11 4.16
C GLN A 24 -24.05 -14.78 4.62
N ARG A 25 -24.45 -15.22 5.82
CA ARG A 25 -25.75 -14.84 6.40
C ARG A 25 -25.77 -13.38 6.83
N GLU A 26 -24.74 -12.91 7.53
CA GLU A 26 -24.60 -11.51 7.96
C GLU A 26 -24.58 -10.56 6.74
N ARG A 27 -23.84 -10.91 5.68
CA ARG A 27 -23.77 -10.16 4.41
C ARG A 27 -25.15 -9.97 3.77
N LYS A 28 -25.99 -11.01 3.76
CA LYS A 28 -27.35 -10.93 3.17
C LYS A 28 -28.30 -10.02 3.94
N GLN A 29 -28.04 -9.80 5.22
CA GLN A 29 -28.86 -8.94 6.09
C GLN A 29 -28.46 -7.46 5.98
N LYS A 30 -27.27 -7.16 5.46
CA LYS A 30 -26.74 -5.80 5.32
C LYS A 30 -27.00 -5.26 3.93
N GLN A 31 -27.70 -4.13 3.86
CA GLN A 31 -27.73 -3.31 2.65
C GLN A 31 -26.60 -2.27 2.73
N LYS A 32 -25.73 -2.26 1.73
CA LYS A 32 -24.56 -1.37 1.66
C LYS A 32 -24.69 -0.47 0.44
N ASP A 33 -24.36 0.80 0.60
CA ASP A 33 -24.30 1.75 -0.51
C ASP A 33 -22.99 1.60 -1.27
N LEU A 34 -23.08 1.20 -2.54
CA LEU A 34 -21.95 1.04 -3.44
C LEU A 34 -21.88 2.15 -4.50
N SER A 35 -22.66 3.23 -4.33
CA SER A 35 -22.70 4.34 -5.27
C SER A 35 -21.44 5.18 -5.27
N TYR A 36 -20.75 5.26 -4.13
CA TYR A 36 -19.50 5.98 -4.03
C TYR A 36 -18.38 5.29 -4.82
N VAL A 37 -17.78 6.06 -5.72
CA VAL A 37 -16.58 5.69 -6.48
C VAL A 37 -15.46 6.65 -6.15
N VAL A 38 -14.24 6.14 -6.06
CA VAL A 38 -13.08 7.00 -5.82
C VAL A 38 -12.90 7.92 -7.02
N PRO A 39 -12.76 9.24 -6.82
CA PRO A 39 -12.62 10.16 -7.93
C PRO A 39 -11.32 9.94 -8.70
N HIS A 40 -11.37 10.12 -10.02
CA HIS A 40 -10.18 10.27 -10.85
C HIS A 40 -9.64 11.69 -10.76
N VAL A 41 -8.33 11.82 -10.90
CA VAL A 41 -7.72 13.13 -11.12
C VAL A 41 -8.18 13.69 -12.46
N SER A 42 -8.47 14.99 -12.51
CA SER A 42 -8.88 15.70 -13.71
C SER A 42 -8.18 17.07 -13.76
N PRO A 43 -7.44 17.40 -14.84
CA PRO A 43 -7.18 16.55 -16.01
C PRO A 43 -6.30 15.33 -15.66
N PRO A 44 -6.27 14.28 -16.51
CA PRO A 44 -5.35 13.15 -16.33
C PRO A 44 -3.90 13.61 -16.20
N GLN A 45 -3.11 12.89 -15.40
CA GLN A 45 -1.73 13.27 -15.07
C GLN A 45 -0.69 12.21 -15.48
N TYR A 46 -1.10 11.12 -16.13
CA TYR A 46 -0.19 10.00 -16.46
C TYR A 46 0.89 10.37 -17.49
N GLU A 47 0.74 11.50 -18.20
CA GLU A 47 1.79 12.07 -19.05
C GLU A 47 3.04 12.42 -18.23
N ARG A 48 2.88 12.83 -16.96
CA ARG A 48 4.00 13.14 -16.04
C ARG A 48 4.87 11.92 -15.74
N LEU A 49 4.32 10.72 -15.90
CA LEU A 49 5.02 9.46 -15.70
C LEU A 49 5.86 9.04 -16.92
N GLN A 50 5.68 9.66 -18.09
CA GLN A 50 6.45 9.30 -19.30
C GLN A 50 7.89 9.79 -19.25
N GLU A 51 8.14 10.87 -18.51
CA GLU A 51 9.45 11.49 -18.36
C GLU A 51 9.86 11.43 -16.89
N PRO A 52 10.51 10.33 -16.44
CA PRO A 52 11.13 10.28 -15.13
C PRO A 52 12.31 11.25 -15.13
N ASN A 53 12.03 12.53 -14.92
CA ASN A 53 12.97 13.67 -14.94
C ASN A 53 13.94 13.68 -13.74
N GLY A 54 14.21 12.51 -13.15
CA GLY A 54 14.99 12.32 -11.94
C GLY A 54 14.26 12.69 -10.64
N ARG A 55 13.11 13.38 -10.69
CA ARG A 55 12.35 13.71 -9.47
C ARG A 55 11.58 12.49 -8.97
N PRO A 56 11.51 12.28 -7.65
CA PRO A 56 10.75 11.18 -7.10
C PRO A 56 9.25 11.46 -7.27
N GLN A 57 8.55 10.59 -7.98
CA GLN A 57 7.11 10.68 -8.20
C GLN A 57 6.38 9.49 -7.58
N LEU A 58 5.20 9.74 -7.03
CA LEU A 58 4.29 8.71 -6.55
C LEU A 58 2.93 8.89 -7.22
N CYS A 59 2.39 7.83 -7.81
CA CYS A 59 1.08 7.82 -8.44
C CYS A 59 0.23 6.65 -7.95
N TRP A 60 -1.00 6.93 -7.52
CA TRP A 60 -1.95 5.89 -7.15
C TRP A 60 -2.80 5.48 -8.36
N VAL A 61 -2.55 4.28 -8.88
CA VAL A 61 -3.34 3.72 -9.99
C VAL A 61 -4.69 3.18 -9.49
N GLY A 62 -4.75 2.75 -8.23
CA GLY A 62 -5.94 2.21 -7.58
C GLY A 62 -5.71 0.83 -7.00
N HIS A 63 -6.56 0.43 -6.04
CA HIS A 63 -6.33 -0.75 -5.19
C HIS A 63 -4.98 -0.60 -4.47
N SER A 64 -4.09 -1.59 -4.58
CA SER A 64 -2.70 -1.53 -4.10
C SER A 64 -1.67 -1.32 -5.21
N THR A 65 -2.12 -0.91 -6.40
CA THR A 65 -1.22 -0.58 -7.52
C THR A 65 -0.76 0.87 -7.43
N PHE A 66 0.55 1.04 -7.25
CA PHE A 66 1.23 2.34 -7.32
C PHE A 66 2.29 2.32 -8.42
N VAL A 67 2.51 3.48 -9.02
CA VAL A 67 3.73 3.76 -9.80
C VAL A 67 4.62 4.64 -8.93
N VAL A 68 5.85 4.20 -8.74
CA VAL A 68 6.89 4.95 -8.03
C VAL A 68 8.03 5.19 -9.02
N GLN A 69 8.37 6.45 -9.24
CA GLN A 69 9.56 6.81 -10.00
C GLN A 69 10.58 7.41 -9.05
N LEU A 70 11.83 6.92 -9.08
CA LEU A 70 12.95 7.52 -8.37
C LEU A 70 14.24 7.16 -9.11
N ASN A 71 15.24 8.04 -9.11
CA ASN A 71 16.53 7.83 -9.80
C ASN A 71 16.39 7.31 -11.25
N GLY A 72 15.39 7.79 -11.99
CA GLY A 72 15.16 7.38 -13.38
C GLY A 72 14.62 5.97 -13.57
N ILE A 73 14.27 5.23 -12.49
CA ILE A 73 13.62 3.93 -12.58
C ILE A 73 12.11 4.04 -12.36
N THR A 74 11.33 3.21 -13.04
CA THR A 74 9.89 3.06 -12.80
C THR A 74 9.60 1.73 -12.10
N ILE A 75 9.08 1.82 -10.88
CA ILE A 75 8.64 0.70 -10.05
C ILE A 75 7.11 0.64 -10.06
N VAL A 76 6.54 -0.57 -10.17
CA VAL A 76 5.10 -0.79 -10.00
C VAL A 76 4.83 -1.82 -8.91
N THR A 77 3.97 -1.49 -7.95
CA THR A 77 3.53 -2.42 -6.90
C THR A 77 2.28 -3.16 -7.34
N ASP A 78 2.17 -4.45 -7.03
CA ASP A 78 0.96 -5.28 -7.16
C ASP A 78 0.05 -4.92 -8.36
N PRO A 79 0.56 -5.04 -9.61
CA PRO A 79 -0.11 -4.47 -10.77
C PRO A 79 -1.40 -5.21 -11.14
N VAL A 80 -2.55 -4.56 -10.96
CA VAL A 80 -3.87 -5.13 -11.28
C VAL A 80 -4.76 -4.15 -12.03
N TRP A 81 -5.01 -4.47 -13.30
CA TRP A 81 -5.94 -3.81 -14.23
C TRP A 81 -7.16 -4.70 -14.56
N ALA A 82 -7.38 -5.77 -13.80
CA ALA A 82 -8.50 -6.68 -14.06
C ALA A 82 -9.85 -5.97 -13.88
N ASN A 83 -10.78 -6.18 -14.83
CA ASN A 83 -12.17 -5.71 -14.71
C ASN A 83 -13.00 -6.55 -13.73
N TRP A 84 -12.53 -7.76 -13.44
CA TRP A 84 -13.21 -8.74 -12.60
C TRP A 84 -12.21 -9.39 -11.65
N MET A 85 -12.65 -9.64 -10.43
CA MET A 85 -11.95 -10.42 -9.42
C MET A 85 -12.87 -11.55 -8.96
N GLY A 86 -12.70 -12.74 -9.55
CA GLY A 86 -13.70 -13.80 -9.44
C GLY A 86 -15.06 -13.31 -9.95
N ALA A 87 -16.08 -13.30 -9.09
CA ALA A 87 -17.42 -12.81 -9.42
C ALA A 87 -17.60 -11.30 -9.15
N ALA A 88 -16.64 -10.62 -8.52
CA ALA A 88 -16.74 -9.20 -8.22
C ALA A 88 -16.30 -8.36 -9.42
N LYS A 89 -17.20 -7.52 -9.94
CA LYS A 89 -16.87 -6.50 -10.93
C LYS A 89 -16.09 -5.37 -10.25
N ARG A 90 -15.06 -4.85 -10.92
CA ARG A 90 -14.34 -3.65 -10.50
C ARG A 90 -15.31 -2.46 -10.41
N LEU A 91 -15.25 -1.71 -9.31
CA LEU A 91 -16.09 -0.54 -9.01
C LEU A 91 -15.65 0.69 -9.80
N THR A 92 -14.34 0.93 -9.87
CA THR A 92 -13.78 2.12 -10.50
C THR A 92 -12.61 1.76 -11.42
N ALA A 93 -12.57 2.35 -12.62
CA ALA A 93 -11.51 2.12 -13.59
C ALA A 93 -10.13 2.54 -13.01
N PRO A 94 -9.03 1.86 -13.38
CA PRO A 94 -7.69 2.27 -12.98
C PRO A 94 -7.40 3.73 -13.34
N GLY A 95 -6.68 4.44 -12.47
CA GLY A 95 -6.33 5.84 -12.63
C GLY A 95 -5.36 6.12 -13.78
N VAL A 96 -4.54 5.13 -14.13
CA VAL A 96 -3.67 5.15 -15.30
C VAL A 96 -4.09 4.03 -16.23
N PRO A 97 -4.56 4.31 -17.46
CA PRO A 97 -4.82 3.27 -18.45
C PRO A 97 -3.54 2.48 -18.75
N LEU A 98 -3.67 1.16 -18.92
CA LEU A 98 -2.50 0.27 -19.05
C LEU A 98 -1.65 0.60 -20.29
N ASP A 99 -2.27 1.03 -21.39
CA ASP A 99 -1.62 1.50 -22.62
C ASP A 99 -0.89 2.84 -22.44
N LYS A 100 -1.24 3.61 -21.40
CA LYS A 100 -0.61 4.86 -21.01
C LYS A 100 0.48 4.68 -19.95
N MET A 101 0.70 3.47 -19.44
CA MET A 101 1.83 3.20 -18.54
C MET A 101 3.16 3.48 -19.25
N PRO A 102 4.15 4.08 -18.55
CA PRO A 102 5.53 4.13 -19.02
C PRO A 102 6.16 2.72 -19.03
N PRO A 103 7.33 2.54 -19.66
CA PRO A 103 8.14 1.33 -19.47
C PRO A 103 8.42 1.08 -17.98
N VAL A 104 8.26 -0.16 -17.54
CA VAL A 104 8.47 -0.57 -16.14
C VAL A 104 9.81 -1.28 -16.01
N ASP A 105 10.66 -0.82 -15.10
CA ASP A 105 11.94 -1.45 -14.78
C ASP A 105 11.79 -2.52 -13.70
N VAL A 106 10.91 -2.27 -12.72
CA VAL A 106 10.77 -3.10 -11.51
C VAL A 106 9.31 -3.36 -11.20
N VAL A 107 8.98 -4.60 -10.85
CA VAL A 107 7.69 -4.96 -10.26
C VAL A 107 7.91 -5.52 -8.86
N LEU A 108 7.16 -4.99 -7.89
CA LEU A 108 7.15 -5.48 -6.51
C LEU A 108 5.83 -6.20 -6.25
N ILE A 109 5.92 -7.46 -5.83
CA ILE A 109 4.75 -8.27 -5.45
C ILE A 109 4.73 -8.44 -3.93
N SER A 110 3.65 -8.07 -3.27
CA SER A 110 3.48 -8.27 -1.82
C SER A 110 3.20 -9.74 -1.48
N HIS A 111 2.27 -10.35 -2.22
CA HIS A 111 1.81 -11.72 -1.97
C HIS A 111 1.05 -12.31 -3.17
N GLY A 112 0.66 -13.58 -3.04
CA GLY A 112 0.11 -14.35 -4.14
C GLY A 112 -1.38 -14.20 -4.44
N HIS A 113 -2.19 -13.40 -3.73
CA HIS A 113 -3.64 -13.30 -4.04
C HIS A 113 -3.91 -12.69 -5.42
N TYR A 114 -5.08 -12.94 -5.99
CA TYR A 114 -5.38 -12.57 -7.39
C TYR A 114 -5.50 -11.06 -7.61
N ASP A 115 -5.88 -10.31 -6.58
CA ASP A 115 -6.04 -8.85 -6.58
C ASP A 115 -4.72 -8.10 -6.31
N HIS A 116 -3.63 -8.82 -6.06
CA HIS A 116 -2.26 -8.29 -5.96
C HIS A 116 -1.33 -8.87 -7.03
N LEU A 117 -1.56 -10.14 -7.39
CA LEU A 117 -0.80 -10.86 -8.41
C LEU A 117 -1.73 -11.27 -9.56
N HIS A 118 -1.87 -10.35 -10.52
CA HIS A 118 -2.66 -10.56 -11.74
C HIS A 118 -1.75 -10.70 -12.98
N PHE A 119 -1.46 -11.95 -13.36
CA PHE A 119 -0.59 -12.24 -14.52
C PHE A 119 -1.08 -11.65 -15.86
N GLY A 120 -2.39 -11.42 -16.02
CA GLY A 120 -2.92 -10.75 -17.22
C GLY A 120 -2.53 -9.28 -17.31
N SER A 121 -2.33 -8.63 -16.16
CA SER A 121 -1.83 -7.25 -16.07
C SER A 121 -0.32 -7.22 -16.25
N LEU A 122 0.41 -8.08 -15.53
CA LEU A 122 1.86 -8.18 -15.63
C LEU A 122 2.34 -8.38 -17.08
N ARG A 123 1.72 -9.28 -17.84
CA ARG A 123 2.10 -9.57 -19.24
C ARG A 123 1.95 -8.37 -20.18
N ARG A 124 1.08 -7.41 -19.81
CA ARG A 124 0.73 -6.26 -20.64
C ARG A 124 1.46 -4.99 -20.21
N LEU A 125 2.24 -5.02 -19.14
CA LEU A 125 3.14 -3.93 -18.79
C LEU A 125 4.20 -3.78 -19.88
N LYS A 126 4.55 -2.52 -20.20
CA LYS A 126 5.64 -2.22 -21.13
C LYS A 126 6.99 -2.43 -20.43
N GLY A 127 8.03 -2.73 -21.20
CA GLY A 127 9.38 -3.01 -20.70
C GLY A 127 9.63 -4.50 -20.46
N ASP A 128 10.75 -4.80 -19.81
CA ASP A 128 11.12 -6.15 -19.35
C ASP A 128 11.48 -6.07 -17.86
N PRO A 129 10.46 -5.92 -16.98
CA PRO A 129 10.70 -5.59 -15.60
C PRO A 129 11.36 -6.74 -14.84
N HIS A 130 12.29 -6.40 -13.95
CA HIS A 130 12.76 -7.33 -12.93
C HIS A 130 11.67 -7.46 -11.86
N VAL A 131 11.20 -8.69 -11.62
CA VAL A 131 10.14 -8.95 -10.66
C VAL A 131 10.73 -9.41 -9.32
N PHE A 132 10.44 -8.66 -8.27
CA PHE A 132 10.77 -9.03 -6.89
C PHE A 132 9.53 -9.60 -6.23
N VAL A 133 9.67 -10.82 -5.68
CA VAL A 133 8.55 -11.59 -5.16
C VAL A 133 8.90 -12.22 -3.81
N PRO A 134 7.91 -12.54 -2.98
CA PRO A 134 8.12 -13.34 -1.79
C PRO A 134 8.67 -14.72 -2.16
N VAL A 135 9.57 -15.24 -1.33
CA VAL A 135 10.08 -16.61 -1.46
C VAL A 135 8.94 -17.62 -1.53
N GLY A 136 9.04 -18.55 -2.48
CA GLY A 136 8.00 -19.54 -2.82
C GLY A 136 7.24 -19.20 -4.11
N LEU A 137 7.23 -17.94 -4.55
CA LEU A 137 6.58 -17.55 -5.81
C LEU A 137 7.48 -17.67 -7.05
N GLY A 138 8.80 -17.76 -6.91
CA GLY A 138 9.69 -17.73 -8.07
C GLY A 138 9.49 -18.90 -9.03
N ARG A 139 9.18 -20.10 -8.52
CA ARG A 139 8.83 -21.25 -9.39
C ARG A 139 7.55 -20.99 -10.20
N LEU A 140 6.58 -20.26 -9.66
CA LEU A 140 5.36 -19.89 -10.38
C LEU A 140 5.68 -18.89 -11.49
N PHE A 141 6.47 -17.85 -11.18
CA PHE A 141 6.88 -16.84 -12.16
C PHE A 141 7.71 -17.42 -13.31
N ARG A 142 8.73 -18.23 -13.01
CA ARG A 142 9.54 -18.91 -14.04
C ARG A 142 8.69 -19.78 -14.95
N ARG A 143 7.73 -20.54 -14.39
CA ARG A 143 6.76 -21.33 -15.19
C ARG A 143 5.84 -20.49 -16.06
N ARG A 144 5.67 -19.20 -15.77
CA ARG A 144 4.89 -18.25 -16.57
C ARG A 144 5.74 -17.47 -17.58
N GLY A 145 7.04 -17.76 -17.68
CA GLY A 145 7.96 -17.21 -18.67
C GLY A 145 8.78 -16.00 -18.21
N TYR A 146 8.67 -15.59 -16.95
CA TYR A 146 9.45 -14.47 -16.41
C TYR A 146 10.90 -14.91 -16.16
N ARG A 147 11.85 -14.16 -16.72
CA ARG A 147 13.29 -14.48 -16.69
C ARG A 147 14.01 -13.79 -15.52
N HIS A 148 13.66 -12.54 -15.26
CA HIS A 148 14.25 -11.71 -14.22
C HIS A 148 13.36 -11.74 -12.97
N VAL A 149 13.64 -12.69 -12.07
CA VAL A 149 12.86 -12.91 -10.85
C VAL A 149 13.78 -13.10 -9.66
N THR A 150 13.64 -12.24 -8.64
CA THR A 150 14.32 -12.41 -7.35
C THR A 150 13.30 -12.74 -6.26
N GLU A 151 13.58 -13.80 -5.51
CA GLU A 151 12.79 -14.22 -4.36
C GLU A 151 13.43 -13.64 -3.09
N LEU A 152 12.64 -13.02 -2.23
CA LEU A 152 13.09 -12.51 -0.93
C LEU A 152 12.26 -13.07 0.23
N SER A 153 12.95 -13.36 1.32
CA SER A 153 12.39 -13.59 2.66
C SER A 153 12.34 -12.27 3.42
N TRP A 154 11.62 -12.23 4.54
CA TRP A 154 11.55 -11.01 5.35
C TRP A 154 12.93 -10.54 5.80
N TRP A 155 13.11 -9.23 5.76
CA TRP A 155 14.33 -8.50 6.08
C TRP A 155 15.50 -8.71 5.10
N GLU A 156 15.29 -9.48 4.03
CA GLU A 156 16.25 -9.51 2.93
C GLU A 156 16.08 -8.25 2.06
N THR A 157 17.20 -7.73 1.60
CA THR A 157 17.27 -6.58 0.71
C THR A 157 17.91 -7.02 -0.61
N ALA A 158 17.28 -6.61 -1.72
CA ALA A 158 17.91 -6.65 -3.03
C ALA A 158 18.13 -5.23 -3.54
N VAL A 159 19.20 -5.03 -4.29
CA VAL A 159 19.54 -3.73 -4.89
C VAL A 159 19.32 -3.84 -6.40
N PHE A 160 18.55 -2.90 -6.96
CA PHE A 160 18.36 -2.73 -8.38
C PHE A 160 18.84 -1.34 -8.79
N ARG A 161 19.98 -1.27 -9.51
CA ARG A 161 20.73 -0.03 -9.73
C ARG A 161 21.05 0.62 -8.37
N ASP A 162 20.62 1.84 -8.12
CA ASP A 162 20.88 2.56 -6.86
C ASP A 162 19.71 2.53 -5.87
N VAL A 163 18.74 1.63 -6.08
CA VAL A 163 17.53 1.51 -5.27
C VAL A 163 17.55 0.20 -4.49
N SER A 164 17.43 0.31 -3.17
CA SER A 164 17.33 -0.83 -2.27
C SER A 164 15.87 -1.18 -2.03
N LEU A 165 15.56 -2.47 -2.19
CA LEU A 165 14.23 -3.06 -2.09
C LEU A 165 14.26 -4.09 -0.97
N THR A 166 13.77 -3.72 0.21
CA THR A 166 13.71 -4.62 1.36
C THR A 166 12.32 -5.23 1.48
N PHE A 167 12.24 -6.56 1.47
CA PHE A 167 10.99 -7.25 1.72
C PHE A 167 10.73 -7.33 3.23
N VAL A 168 9.60 -6.82 3.72
CA VAL A 168 9.32 -6.70 5.16
C VAL A 168 8.09 -7.52 5.57
N PRO A 169 7.98 -7.94 6.85
CA PRO A 169 6.84 -8.72 7.32
C PRO A 169 5.48 -8.05 7.13
N SER A 170 4.45 -8.89 7.07
CA SER A 170 3.03 -8.53 7.17
C SER A 170 2.28 -9.65 7.92
N GLN A 171 1.16 -9.32 8.56
CA GLN A 171 0.21 -10.30 9.09
C GLN A 171 -0.86 -10.63 8.06
N HIS A 172 -0.62 -11.65 7.24
CA HIS A 172 -1.51 -12.03 6.15
C HIS A 172 -1.37 -13.53 5.84
N TRP A 173 -1.71 -13.92 4.62
CA TRP A 173 -1.58 -15.29 4.11
C TRP A 173 -1.54 -15.26 2.58
N THR A 174 -1.45 -16.42 1.94
CA THR A 174 -1.51 -16.46 0.49
C THR A 174 -2.16 -17.73 -0.03
N ARG A 175 -2.89 -17.63 -1.15
CA ARG A 175 -3.44 -18.76 -1.88
C ARG A 175 -3.82 -18.37 -3.30
N ARG A 176 -3.62 -19.29 -4.25
CA ARG A 176 -4.08 -19.12 -5.65
C ARG A 176 -4.91 -20.28 -6.15
N THR A 177 -4.72 -21.46 -5.58
CA THR A 177 -5.40 -22.69 -5.96
C THR A 177 -5.90 -23.41 -4.71
N LEU A 178 -6.60 -24.52 -4.87
CA LEU A 178 -7.15 -25.23 -3.72
C LEU A 178 -6.07 -25.82 -2.80
N TRP A 179 -4.83 -25.99 -3.28
CA TRP A 179 -3.78 -26.81 -2.65
C TRP A 179 -2.53 -26.03 -2.21
N ASP A 180 -2.45 -24.73 -2.52
CA ASP A 180 -1.24 -23.92 -2.39
C ASP A 180 -1.25 -22.89 -1.26
N THR A 181 -2.20 -23.00 -0.33
CA THR A 181 -2.29 -22.12 0.85
C THR A 181 -0.95 -22.00 1.57
N ASN A 182 -0.41 -20.80 1.69
CA ASN A 182 0.84 -20.50 2.38
C ASN A 182 2.07 -21.23 1.82
N THR A 183 2.10 -21.55 0.52
CA THR A 183 3.31 -22.11 -0.13
C THR A 183 4.36 -21.05 -0.50
N SER A 184 4.06 -19.77 -0.29
CA SER A 184 5.00 -18.65 -0.35
C SER A 184 4.81 -17.73 0.84
N HIS A 185 5.78 -16.85 1.07
CA HIS A 185 5.62 -15.72 1.98
C HIS A 185 4.64 -14.67 1.42
N TRP A 186 4.36 -13.68 2.26
CA TRP A 186 3.60 -12.45 2.03
C TRP A 186 4.27 -11.34 2.82
N GLY A 187 4.12 -10.08 2.43
CA GLY A 187 4.84 -8.98 3.07
C GLY A 187 4.61 -7.64 2.40
N GLY A 188 5.32 -6.63 2.91
CA GLY A 188 5.44 -5.34 2.28
C GLY A 188 6.82 -5.11 1.67
N TRP A 189 7.04 -3.92 1.14
CA TRP A 189 8.32 -3.48 0.59
C TRP A 189 8.69 -2.12 1.16
N VAL A 190 9.92 -1.99 1.65
CA VAL A 190 10.54 -0.70 1.92
C VAL A 190 11.51 -0.38 0.78
N ILE A 191 11.26 0.75 0.12
CA ILE A 191 12.01 1.25 -1.02
C ILE A 191 12.86 2.42 -0.54
N THR A 192 14.18 2.28 -0.62
CA THR A 192 15.13 3.33 -0.24
C THR A 192 16.08 3.64 -1.36
N SER A 193 16.48 4.91 -1.44
CA SER A 193 17.47 5.41 -2.37
C SER A 193 18.14 6.64 -1.76
N ASN A 194 19.43 6.83 -2.04
CA ASN A 194 20.14 8.00 -1.54
C ASN A 194 19.51 9.29 -2.09
N GLY A 195 19.25 10.26 -1.22
CA GLY A 195 18.67 11.55 -1.59
C GLY A 195 17.21 11.53 -2.05
N ALA A 196 16.49 10.40 -1.90
CA ALA A 196 15.09 10.27 -2.24
C ALA A 196 14.24 9.86 -1.02
N PRO A 197 12.92 10.15 -1.01
CA PRO A 197 12.02 9.70 0.05
C PRO A 197 12.02 8.19 0.25
N THR A 198 11.95 7.75 1.50
CA THR A 198 11.76 6.33 1.84
C THR A 198 10.27 5.99 1.79
N ILE A 199 9.92 4.99 0.99
CA ILE A 199 8.53 4.57 0.78
C ILE A 199 8.33 3.17 1.35
N TYR A 200 7.39 3.02 2.28
CA TYR A 200 6.89 1.75 2.75
C TYR A 200 5.55 1.41 2.09
N PHE A 201 5.53 0.32 1.33
CA PHE A 201 4.33 -0.28 0.78
C PHE A 201 3.97 -1.52 1.60
N ALA A 202 2.85 -1.50 2.33
CA ALA A 202 2.52 -2.59 3.27
C ALA A 202 2.04 -3.88 2.60
N GLY A 203 1.56 -3.82 1.35
CA GLY A 203 0.70 -4.88 0.81
C GLY A 203 -0.59 -5.00 1.63
N ASP A 204 -1.09 -6.22 1.78
CA ASP A 204 -2.19 -6.51 2.71
C ASP A 204 -1.64 -6.99 4.04
N SER A 205 -2.19 -6.48 5.14
CA SER A 205 -1.84 -6.86 6.49
C SER A 205 -3.03 -6.66 7.42
N GLY A 206 -3.20 -7.54 8.41
CA GLY A 206 -3.88 -7.22 9.66
C GLY A 206 -2.95 -6.42 10.57
N TYR A 207 -3.47 -5.88 11.67
CA TYR A 207 -2.63 -5.19 12.66
C TYR A 207 -1.71 -6.16 13.39
N PHE A 208 -0.42 -5.82 13.50
CA PHE A 208 0.59 -6.64 14.17
C PHE A 208 1.81 -5.81 14.58
N ARG A 209 2.69 -6.38 15.41
CA ARG A 209 3.85 -5.65 15.96
C ARG A 209 4.88 -5.23 14.91
N GLY A 210 4.92 -5.88 13.75
CA GLY A 210 5.96 -5.61 12.76
C GLY A 210 5.91 -4.21 12.15
N PHE A 211 4.77 -3.49 12.25
CA PHE A 211 4.73 -2.07 11.90
C PHE A 211 5.72 -1.25 12.74
N ARG A 212 5.82 -1.55 14.03
CA ARG A 212 6.81 -0.93 14.92
C ARG A 212 8.23 -1.34 14.56
N ASP A 213 8.47 -2.63 14.34
CA ASP A 213 9.79 -3.14 13.94
C ASP A 213 10.28 -2.49 12.63
N ILE A 214 9.37 -2.22 11.69
CA ILE A 214 9.66 -1.49 10.44
C ILE A 214 10.02 -0.03 10.73
N GLY A 215 9.23 0.67 11.54
CA GLY A 215 9.50 2.07 11.93
C GLY A 215 10.75 2.27 12.80
N GLU A 216 11.22 1.22 13.48
CA GLU A 216 12.49 1.21 14.21
C GLU A 216 13.70 0.99 13.30
N ARG A 217 13.53 0.23 12.21
CA ARG A 217 14.61 -0.09 11.25
C ARG A 217 14.77 0.95 10.14
N PHE A 218 13.69 1.64 9.79
CA PHE A 218 13.67 2.57 8.66
C PHE A 218 13.04 3.91 9.04
N SER A 219 13.64 4.99 8.55
CA SER A 219 13.02 6.31 8.61
C SER A 219 12.03 6.46 7.45
N ILE A 220 10.75 6.17 7.69
CA ILE A 220 9.72 6.15 6.64
C ILE A 220 9.19 7.55 6.36
N ASP A 221 9.30 8.01 5.11
CA ASP A 221 8.67 9.26 4.67
C ASP A 221 7.21 9.02 4.27
N TYR A 222 6.95 7.98 3.46
CA TYR A 222 5.61 7.62 2.98
C TYR A 222 5.23 6.21 3.43
N ALA A 223 4.14 6.07 4.19
CA ALA A 223 3.51 4.78 4.46
C ALA A 223 2.26 4.62 3.58
N LEU A 224 2.30 3.65 2.66
CA LEU A 224 1.17 3.22 1.86
C LEU A 224 0.50 2.05 2.59
N LEU A 225 -0.64 2.29 3.25
CA LEU A 225 -1.29 1.29 4.13
C LEU A 225 -2.73 0.97 3.67
N PRO A 226 -3.14 -0.30 3.73
CA PRO A 226 -4.49 -0.70 3.35
C PRO A 226 -5.53 -0.20 4.37
N ILE A 227 -6.70 0.24 3.87
CA ILE A 227 -7.84 0.65 4.71
C ILE A 227 -9.15 -0.08 4.35
N GLY A 228 -9.10 -1.02 3.40
CA GLY A 228 -10.27 -1.73 2.90
C GLY A 228 -10.25 -3.23 3.24
N ALA A 229 -11.34 -3.91 2.87
CA ALA A 229 -11.51 -5.36 3.04
C ALA A 229 -11.52 -5.86 4.50
N TYR A 230 -11.87 -5.00 5.45
CA TYR A 230 -11.83 -5.29 6.90
C TYR A 230 -13.16 -5.79 7.47
N GLU A 231 -14.28 -5.75 6.74
CA GLU A 231 -15.60 -6.13 7.29
C GLU A 231 -16.06 -7.53 6.80
N PRO A 232 -16.55 -8.42 7.69
CA PRO A 232 -16.71 -8.23 9.13
C PRO A 232 -15.41 -8.43 9.89
N GLU A 233 -15.16 -7.58 10.88
CA GLU A 233 -13.86 -7.49 11.59
C GLU A 233 -13.48 -8.80 12.30
N TRP A 234 -14.46 -9.54 12.85
CA TRP A 234 -14.21 -10.84 13.47
C TRP A 234 -13.66 -11.89 12.48
N PHE A 235 -13.96 -11.72 11.19
CA PHE A 235 -13.48 -12.60 10.12
C PHE A 235 -12.22 -12.04 9.46
N MET A 236 -12.20 -10.74 9.13
CA MET A 236 -11.13 -10.13 8.33
C MET A 236 -9.98 -9.56 9.17
N GLY A 237 -10.20 -9.16 10.43
CA GLY A 237 -9.21 -8.49 11.27
C GLY A 237 -7.83 -9.18 11.38
N PRO A 238 -7.75 -10.53 11.45
CA PRO A 238 -6.46 -11.22 11.46
C PRO A 238 -5.62 -11.05 10.18
N GLN A 239 -6.16 -10.49 9.11
CA GLN A 239 -5.52 -10.40 7.79
C GLN A 239 -5.70 -9.04 7.08
N HIS A 240 -6.59 -8.17 7.54
CA HIS A 240 -6.80 -6.81 7.02
C HIS A 240 -6.99 -5.84 8.17
N THR A 241 -6.26 -4.73 8.14
CA THR A 241 -6.43 -3.62 9.08
C THR A 241 -7.75 -2.92 8.86
N THR A 242 -8.43 -2.55 9.95
CA THR A 242 -9.44 -1.49 9.89
C THR A 242 -8.79 -0.13 9.57
N PRO A 243 -9.57 0.89 9.17
CA PRO A 243 -9.04 2.24 9.04
C PRO A 243 -8.40 2.77 10.33
N GLU A 244 -8.94 2.42 11.49
CA GLU A 244 -8.39 2.81 12.79
C GLU A 244 -7.04 2.14 13.07
N GLU A 245 -6.94 0.84 12.77
CA GLU A 245 -5.69 0.09 12.87
C GLU A 245 -4.65 0.58 11.86
N ALA A 246 -5.06 1.04 10.68
CA ALA A 246 -4.16 1.64 9.70
C ALA A 246 -3.58 2.97 10.21
N VAL A 247 -4.37 3.81 10.90
CA VAL A 247 -3.85 5.01 11.59
C VAL A 247 -2.86 4.62 12.68
N GLN A 248 -3.14 3.58 13.48
CA GLN A 248 -2.19 3.10 14.48
C GLN A 248 -0.91 2.56 13.83
N ALA A 249 -1.02 1.81 12.74
CA ALA A 249 0.13 1.27 11.99
C ALA A 249 1.01 2.40 11.42
N PHE A 250 0.40 3.47 10.91
CA PHE A 250 1.10 4.68 10.48
C PHE A 250 1.93 5.30 11.61
N LEU A 251 1.36 5.42 12.81
CA LEU A 251 2.04 5.94 14.00
C LEU A 251 3.18 5.00 14.46
N ASP A 252 2.94 3.69 14.49
CA ASP A 252 3.94 2.69 14.88
C ASP A 252 5.10 2.62 13.87
N CYS A 253 4.84 2.86 12.58
CA CYS A 253 5.88 3.00 11.55
C CYS A 253 6.68 4.31 11.67
N ARG A 254 6.25 5.24 12.53
CA ARG A 254 6.83 6.59 12.66
C ARG A 254 6.92 7.33 11.32
N ALA A 255 5.94 7.08 10.45
CA ALA A 255 5.95 7.64 9.11
C ALA A 255 5.55 9.12 9.11
N ARG A 256 6.08 9.88 8.14
CA ARG A 256 5.77 11.31 8.01
C ARG A 256 4.41 11.53 7.32
N LEU A 257 4.18 10.83 6.21
CA LEU A 257 3.00 10.91 5.36
C LEU A 257 2.28 9.56 5.27
N PHE A 258 0.95 9.58 5.41
CA PHE A 258 0.08 8.43 5.21
C PHE A 258 -0.64 8.55 3.86
N VAL A 259 -0.49 7.53 3.00
CA VAL A 259 -1.30 7.33 1.79
C VAL A 259 -2.19 6.09 1.97
N PRO A 260 -3.51 6.22 2.12
CA PRO A 260 -4.39 5.06 2.21
C PRO A 260 -4.50 4.33 0.86
N MET A 261 -4.66 3.01 0.89
CA MET A 261 -4.80 2.17 -0.30
C MET A 261 -5.72 0.96 -0.07
N HIS A 262 -5.82 0.06 -1.06
CA HIS A 262 -6.64 -1.18 -1.01
C HIS A 262 -8.15 -0.96 -0.85
N TYR A 263 -8.65 0.21 -1.25
CA TYR A 263 -10.09 0.51 -1.30
C TYR A 263 -10.49 0.99 -2.71
N GLY A 264 -11.81 1.01 -2.97
CA GLY A 264 -12.36 1.65 -4.18
C GLY A 264 -12.25 0.86 -5.49
N ALA A 265 -11.53 -0.27 -5.52
CA ALA A 265 -11.37 -1.05 -6.74
C ALA A 265 -12.31 -2.27 -6.80
N PHE A 266 -12.29 -3.15 -5.81
CA PHE A 266 -13.08 -4.39 -5.80
C PHE A 266 -13.82 -4.53 -4.47
N ARG A 267 -15.01 -5.13 -4.49
CA ARG A 267 -15.74 -5.51 -3.28
C ARG A 267 -15.23 -6.86 -2.77
N LEU A 268 -14.13 -6.84 -2.03
CA LEU A 268 -13.49 -8.04 -1.47
C LEU A 268 -14.13 -8.49 -0.15
N ALA A 269 -14.64 -7.54 0.62
CA ALA A 269 -15.33 -7.79 1.88
C ALA A 269 -16.67 -7.02 1.97
N ASP A 270 -17.20 -6.82 3.18
CA ASP A 270 -18.52 -6.19 3.40
C ASP A 270 -18.47 -4.67 3.53
N ASP A 271 -17.28 -4.09 3.70
CA ASP A 271 -17.07 -2.66 3.77
C ASP A 271 -17.26 -1.98 2.40
N THR A 272 -17.44 -0.67 2.45
CA THR A 272 -17.53 0.18 1.27
C THR A 272 -16.38 1.19 1.26
N PRO A 273 -15.97 1.68 0.08
CA PRO A 273 -14.88 2.66 0.01
C PRO A 273 -15.20 3.96 0.76
N LYS A 274 -16.49 4.35 0.83
CA LYS A 274 -16.95 5.53 1.58
C LYS A 274 -16.83 5.31 3.09
N GLU A 275 -17.27 4.16 3.59
CA GLU A 275 -17.13 3.81 5.02
C GLU A 275 -15.66 3.77 5.45
N ALA A 276 -14.79 3.17 4.63
CA ALA A 276 -13.36 3.12 4.90
C ALA A 276 -12.74 4.53 5.04
N LEU A 277 -13.06 5.43 4.10
CA LEU A 277 -12.59 6.82 4.14
C LEU A 277 -13.18 7.62 5.31
N ASP A 278 -14.47 7.46 5.60
CA ASP A 278 -15.13 8.17 6.69
C ASP A 278 -14.56 7.76 8.05
N ARG A 279 -14.35 6.45 8.26
CA ARG A 279 -13.71 5.93 9.47
C ARG A 279 -12.26 6.38 9.60
N LEU A 280 -11.50 6.38 8.50
CA LEU A 280 -10.14 6.91 8.48
C LEU A 280 -10.10 8.37 8.94
N TRP A 281 -10.92 9.24 8.34
CA TRP A 281 -10.96 10.66 8.71
C TRP A 281 -11.48 10.89 10.13
N ALA A 282 -12.45 10.10 10.59
CA ALA A 282 -12.96 10.17 11.95
C ALA A 282 -11.86 9.83 12.96
N GLU A 283 -11.11 8.76 12.74
CA GLU A 283 -9.98 8.38 13.61
C GLU A 283 -8.85 9.40 13.55
N TRP A 284 -8.49 9.87 12.34
CA TRP A 284 -7.45 10.87 12.13
C TRP A 284 -7.69 12.13 12.97
N ARG A 285 -8.93 12.65 12.90
CA ARG A 285 -9.37 13.81 13.69
C ARG A 285 -9.47 13.51 15.17
N ARG A 286 -9.95 12.32 15.55
CA ARG A 286 -10.04 11.90 16.96
C ARG A 286 -8.65 11.88 17.62
N ARG A 287 -7.61 11.53 16.87
CA ARG A 287 -6.21 11.52 17.31
C ARG A 287 -5.54 12.90 17.25
N GLY A 288 -6.20 13.91 16.65
CA GLY A 288 -5.64 15.25 16.49
C GLY A 288 -4.44 15.30 15.55
N LEU A 289 -4.41 14.44 14.53
CA LEU A 289 -3.33 14.41 13.53
C LEU A 289 -3.53 15.50 12.48
N GLU A 290 -2.43 16.03 11.96
CA GLU A 290 -2.44 17.12 10.98
C GLU A 290 -2.98 16.64 9.62
N ASP A 291 -3.91 17.38 9.03
CA ASP A 291 -4.60 16.96 7.80
C ASP A 291 -3.63 16.87 6.59
N ASP A 292 -2.56 17.65 6.56
CA ASP A 292 -1.54 17.63 5.51
C ASP A 292 -0.65 16.38 5.54
N ARG A 293 -0.67 15.63 6.65
CA ARG A 293 0.00 14.34 6.78
C ARG A 293 -0.80 13.18 6.21
N LEU A 294 -2.08 13.37 5.87
CA LEU A 294 -2.94 12.36 5.25
C LEU A 294 -3.21 12.67 3.77
N LEU A 295 -2.57 11.91 2.88
CA LEU A 295 -2.65 12.09 1.44
C LEU A 295 -3.66 11.12 0.82
N CYS A 296 -4.94 11.49 0.86
CA CYS A 296 -6.01 10.77 0.16
C CYS A 296 -5.99 11.08 -1.35
N LEU A 297 -5.08 10.42 -2.08
CA LEU A 297 -4.91 10.63 -3.52
C LEU A 297 -6.17 10.25 -4.32
N LYS A 298 -6.38 10.93 -5.44
CA LYS A 298 -7.33 10.53 -6.48
C LYS A 298 -6.71 9.45 -7.36
N LEU A 299 -7.56 8.67 -8.04
CA LEU A 299 -7.07 7.68 -9.01
C LEU A 299 -6.35 8.40 -10.15
N GLY A 300 -5.09 8.02 -10.37
CA GLY A 300 -4.21 8.56 -11.40
C GLY A 300 -3.52 9.87 -11.00
N GLU A 301 -3.75 10.36 -9.77
CA GLU A 301 -3.03 11.52 -9.25
C GLU A 301 -1.55 11.21 -9.12
N VAL A 302 -0.70 12.14 -9.59
CA VAL A 302 0.76 12.06 -9.52
C VAL A 302 1.25 13.16 -8.60
N ILE A 303 2.00 12.82 -7.56
CA ILE A 303 2.62 13.80 -6.67
C ILE A 303 4.14 13.79 -6.85
N ASP A 304 4.76 14.96 -6.69
CA ASP A 304 6.20 15.07 -6.46
C ASP A 304 6.47 14.74 -4.99
N ALA A 305 7.09 13.60 -4.75
CA ALA A 305 7.29 13.06 -3.42
C ALA A 305 8.36 13.84 -2.61
N ALA A 306 9.27 14.56 -3.25
CA ALA A 306 10.20 15.42 -2.53
C ALA A 306 9.53 16.74 -2.10
N GLN A 307 8.70 17.30 -2.99
CA GLN A 307 8.01 18.55 -2.72
C GLN A 307 7.00 18.42 -1.58
N ALA A 308 6.22 17.32 -1.54
CA ALA A 308 5.22 17.11 -0.50
C ALA A 308 5.85 17.00 0.91
N LEU A 309 7.04 16.42 1.05
CA LEU A 309 7.78 16.42 2.32
C LEU A 309 8.33 17.80 2.70
N THR A 310 8.75 18.58 1.70
CA THR A 310 9.27 19.95 1.92
C THR A 310 8.17 20.87 2.45
N ALA A 311 6.94 20.73 1.94
CA ALA A 311 5.79 21.48 2.40
C ALA A 311 5.56 21.26 3.92
N LEU A 312 5.58 20.01 4.38
CA LEU A 312 5.47 19.68 5.82
C LEU A 312 6.56 20.36 6.67
N SER A 313 7.83 20.25 6.26
CA SER A 313 8.96 20.83 7.02
C SER A 313 8.92 22.36 7.14
N GLN A 314 8.25 23.05 6.21
CA GLN A 314 8.10 24.51 6.27
C GLN A 314 7.02 24.94 7.26
N PHE A 315 5.98 24.13 7.46
CA PHE A 315 4.95 24.35 8.49
C PHE A 315 5.50 24.15 9.91
N ASP A 316 6.29 23.09 10.15
CA ASP A 316 6.93 22.85 11.44
C ASP A 316 7.85 24.02 11.87
N ASN A 317 8.63 24.56 10.93
CA ASN A 317 9.56 25.65 11.21
C ASN A 317 8.85 26.99 11.46
N THR A 318 7.73 27.27 10.79
CA THR A 318 6.97 28.51 11.01
C THR A 318 6.25 28.50 12.36
N PHE A 319 5.76 27.35 12.83
CA PHE A 319 5.23 27.19 14.18
C PHE A 319 6.33 27.29 15.25
N SER A 320 7.49 26.66 15.04
CA SER A 320 8.60 26.75 15.99
C SER A 320 9.16 28.18 16.12
N GLN A 321 9.19 28.96 15.04
CA GLN A 321 9.66 30.35 15.08
C GLN A 321 8.62 31.32 15.68
N THR A 322 7.32 31.13 15.43
CA THR A 322 6.27 31.94 16.07
C THR A 322 6.08 31.63 17.55
N GLY A 323 6.31 30.38 17.98
CA GLY A 323 6.36 30.00 19.40
C GLY A 323 7.55 30.62 20.16
N ALA A 324 8.70 30.78 19.50
CA ALA A 324 9.88 31.42 20.09
C ALA A 324 9.74 32.95 20.22
N ILE A 325 9.03 33.61 19.29
CA ILE A 325 8.85 35.07 19.31
C ILE A 325 7.90 35.52 20.44
N THR A 326 6.95 34.68 20.85
CA THR A 326 6.03 34.98 21.96
C THR A 326 6.70 34.90 23.33
N MET A 327 7.70 34.02 23.51
CA MET A 327 8.45 33.87 24.77
C MET A 327 9.47 35.00 25.02
N VAL A 328 10.00 35.65 23.97
CA VAL A 328 11.03 36.69 24.14
C VAL A 328 10.43 38.08 24.44
N LYS A 329 9.15 38.32 24.13
CA LYS A 329 8.49 39.61 24.45
C LYS A 329 7.95 39.72 25.88
N GLN A 330 7.81 38.64 26.63
CA GLN A 330 7.37 38.68 28.04
C GLN A 330 8.51 38.86 29.06
N ALA A 331 9.78 38.81 28.63
CA ALA A 331 10.94 38.94 29.53
C ALA A 331 11.57 40.35 29.60
N ARG A 332 10.99 41.38 28.95
CA ARG A 332 11.51 42.77 28.94
C ARG A 332 10.57 43.83 29.54
N GLN A 333 9.61 43.43 30.36
CA GLN A 333 8.81 44.35 31.18
C GLN A 333 8.86 43.97 32.66
N LYS A 334 10.07 43.86 33.21
CA LYS A 334 10.34 43.97 34.65
C LYS A 334 11.78 44.44 34.82
N GLU A 335 11.98 45.74 34.64
CA GLU A 335 13.00 46.54 35.32
C GLU A 335 12.54 47.99 35.36
#